data_AF-A0A7G2CFL9-F1
#
_entry.id   AF-A0A7G2CFL9-F1
#
_cell.length_a   1.000
_cell.length_b   1.000
_cell.length_c   1.000
_cell.angle_alpha   90.00
_cell.angle_beta   90.00
_cell.angle_gamma   90.00
#
_symmetry.space_group_name_H-M   'P 1'
#
loop_
_entity.id
_entity.type
_entity.pdbx_description
1 polymer ?
#
loop_
_entity_poly.entity_id
_entity_poly.type
_entity_poly.pdbx_seq_one_letter_code
_entity_poly.pdbx_strand_id
1 'polypeptide(L)'
;MSLASKWKQNPLFRLLAFLDNTGLQEFTVGQVDTEGVFLDPPSVVGEDTTCGAILRHAIHVLRENIEAFVEEEEEKTALLKLTEPDSEWEKGVRLPPSLVAFVGVFPSTFPAALLTRLETLFQVDRDNSLSVSPITEQFLIDGLDAFTHSLPREEVDRMALACGVEPKIWESTRNLSVNQSDIISSFFADIVYPTKDMMEQQGNVTVVDWLVESYEKNRETVDVSDGPGSDSEGEGDVAHRAQAHKRAREDEEQRDLAGLADLTAEEEGEVVLTAANLDRMMLENPSVIPRSIIREKRKGWADSSITQEELDLHYTAGELRKVVKEMASLTCTPHPLSEELLNRTKRATRKAEFIDIIMDMHKEQAENTRQHQKA
;
A
#
# COMPACT_ATOMS: atom_id res chain seq x y z
N MET A 1 20.54 2.21 -4.60
CA MET A 1 19.69 2.86 -3.58
C MET A 1 18.27 2.78 -4.13
N SER A 2 17.35 2.16 -3.41
CA SER A 2 15.95 2.03 -3.82
C SER A 2 15.27 3.41 -3.86
N LEU A 3 14.17 3.52 -4.61
CA LEU A 3 13.31 4.71 -4.64
C LEU A 3 12.85 5.08 -3.22
N ALA A 4 12.45 4.07 -2.43
CA ALA A 4 11.97 4.27 -1.07
C ALA A 4 13.07 4.78 -0.12
N SER A 5 14.29 4.23 -0.21
CA SER A 5 15.44 4.73 0.54
C SER A 5 15.79 6.19 0.19
N LYS A 6 15.63 6.60 -1.08
CA LYS A 6 15.86 7.99 -1.52
C LYS A 6 14.81 8.96 -0.96
N TRP A 7 13.54 8.55 -0.93
CA TRP A 7 12.41 9.44 -0.61
C TRP A 7 11.79 9.22 0.77
N LYS A 8 12.39 8.38 1.63
CA LYS A 8 11.86 8.06 2.97
C LYS A 8 11.62 9.27 3.90
N GLN A 9 12.29 10.39 3.66
CA GLN A 9 12.10 11.64 4.42
C GLN A 9 11.14 12.63 3.73
N ASN A 10 10.61 12.29 2.55
CA ASN A 10 9.64 13.13 1.85
C ASN A 10 8.23 12.83 2.37
N PRO A 11 7.51 13.83 2.91
CA PRO A 11 6.26 13.58 3.62
C PRO A 11 5.11 13.14 2.70
N LEU A 12 5.10 13.58 1.44
CA LEU A 12 4.13 13.10 0.45
C LEU A 12 4.43 11.67 0.01
N PHE A 13 5.71 11.32 -0.16
CA PHE A 13 6.10 9.95 -0.46
C PHE A 13 5.66 8.99 0.65
N ARG A 14 5.87 9.35 1.93
CA ARG A 14 5.44 8.54 3.07
C ARG A 14 3.93 8.33 3.06
N LEU A 15 3.14 9.38 2.81
CA LEU A 15 1.70 9.26 2.67
C LEU A 15 1.32 8.28 1.54
N LEU A 16 1.91 8.44 0.36
CA LEU A 16 1.62 7.57 -0.79
C LEU A 16 2.01 6.11 -0.53
N ALA A 17 3.16 5.88 0.13
CA ALA A 17 3.57 4.54 0.56
C ALA A 17 2.60 3.92 1.57
N PHE A 18 2.05 4.74 2.47
CA PHE A 18 1.07 4.29 3.46
C PHE A 18 -0.25 3.90 2.79
N LEU A 19 -0.74 4.71 1.86
CA LEU A 19 -1.96 4.41 1.12
C LEU A 19 -1.82 3.13 0.26
N ASP A 20 -0.62 2.89 -0.27
CA ASP A 20 -0.30 1.65 -1.01
C ASP A 20 -0.29 0.43 -0.08
N ASN A 21 0.43 0.52 1.04
CA ASN A 21 0.53 -0.56 2.03
C ASN A 21 -0.83 -0.91 2.65
N THR A 22 -1.70 0.08 2.86
CA THR A 22 -3.06 -0.13 3.38
C THR A 22 -4.07 -0.55 2.32
N GLY A 23 -3.69 -0.50 1.03
CA GLY A 23 -4.56 -0.82 -0.10
C GLY A 23 -5.64 0.23 -0.39
N LEU A 24 -5.53 1.43 0.20
CA LEU A 24 -6.45 2.54 -0.03
C LEU A 24 -6.21 3.23 -1.38
N GLN A 25 -4.98 3.22 -1.87
CA GLN A 25 -4.63 3.74 -3.18
C GLN A 25 -3.36 3.06 -3.67
N GLU A 26 -3.41 2.52 -4.88
CA GLU A 26 -2.22 1.99 -5.53
C GLU A 26 -1.23 3.13 -5.84
N PHE A 27 -0.01 2.97 -5.38
CA PHE A 27 1.14 3.75 -5.80
C PHE A 27 2.13 2.73 -6.36
N THR A 28 2.86 2.96 -7.45
CA THR A 28 3.76 1.94 -8.04
C THR A 28 5.08 2.52 -8.54
N VAL A 29 6.10 1.65 -8.70
CA VAL A 29 7.37 2.00 -9.34
C VAL A 29 7.08 2.25 -10.81
N GLY A 30 7.31 3.47 -11.27
CA GLY A 30 6.91 3.91 -12.61
C GLY A 30 5.87 5.03 -12.61
N GLN A 31 5.20 5.33 -11.49
CA GLN A 31 4.41 6.58 -11.38
C GLN A 31 5.27 7.78 -10.98
N VAL A 32 6.44 7.51 -10.42
CA VAL A 32 7.45 8.50 -10.03
C VAL A 32 8.81 8.08 -10.57
N ASP A 33 9.51 9.01 -11.22
CA ASP A 33 10.86 8.79 -11.73
C ASP A 33 11.93 8.89 -10.63
N THR A 34 13.20 8.70 -11.00
CA THR A 34 14.31 8.76 -10.03
C THR A 34 14.43 10.14 -9.37
N GLU A 35 14.00 11.21 -10.02
CA GLU A 35 14.05 12.60 -9.52
C GLU A 35 12.78 13.02 -8.78
N GLY A 36 11.83 12.09 -8.59
CA GLY A 36 10.62 12.36 -7.84
C GLY A 36 9.51 12.99 -8.68
N VAL A 37 9.67 13.08 -10.00
CA VAL A 37 8.68 13.65 -10.93
C VAL A 37 7.57 12.64 -11.16
N PHE A 38 6.32 13.08 -11.05
CA PHE A 38 5.18 12.24 -11.36
C PHE A 38 5.01 12.12 -12.88
N LEU A 39 4.88 10.90 -13.39
CA LEU A 39 4.61 10.69 -14.82
C LEU A 39 3.18 11.09 -15.20
N ASP A 40 2.23 10.85 -14.29
CA ASP A 40 0.82 11.24 -14.44
C ASP A 40 0.27 11.73 -13.08
N PRO A 41 0.50 13.01 -12.71
CA PRO A 41 0.09 13.56 -11.42
C PRO A 41 -1.40 13.33 -11.09
N PRO A 42 -2.36 13.53 -12.02
CA PRO A 42 -3.77 13.24 -11.77
C PRO A 42 -4.06 11.83 -11.26
N SER A 43 -3.32 10.82 -11.72
CA SER A 43 -3.51 9.42 -11.25
C SER A 43 -3.01 9.16 -9.83
N VAL A 44 -2.16 10.04 -9.29
CA VAL A 44 -1.51 9.86 -7.98
C VAL A 44 -2.12 10.80 -6.94
N VAL A 45 -2.25 12.09 -7.26
CA VAL A 45 -2.67 13.15 -6.33
C VAL A 45 -3.92 13.90 -6.80
N GLY A 46 -4.53 13.46 -7.90
CA GLY A 46 -5.72 14.12 -8.48
C GLY A 46 -6.98 14.00 -7.62
N GLU A 47 -8.03 14.71 -8.03
CA GLU A 47 -9.27 14.87 -7.25
C GLU A 47 -10.00 13.57 -6.93
N ASP A 48 -9.86 12.56 -7.79
CA ASP A 48 -10.51 11.27 -7.66
C ASP A 48 -9.70 10.25 -6.86
N THR A 49 -8.52 10.64 -6.35
CA THR A 49 -7.64 9.75 -5.57
C THR A 49 -7.83 9.93 -4.07
N THR A 50 -7.49 8.92 -3.29
CA THR A 50 -7.51 8.98 -1.81
C THR A 50 -6.53 10.04 -1.31
N CYS A 51 -5.34 10.13 -1.91
CA CYS A 51 -4.38 11.19 -1.63
C CYS A 51 -4.99 12.57 -1.91
N GLY A 52 -5.67 12.76 -3.05
CA GLY A 52 -6.38 14.00 -3.34
C GLY A 52 -7.48 14.33 -2.34
N ALA A 53 -8.19 13.33 -1.81
CA ALA A 53 -9.14 13.54 -0.71
C ALA A 53 -8.46 14.03 0.57
N ILE A 54 -7.35 13.41 0.98
CA ILE A 54 -6.55 13.82 2.15
C ILE A 54 -6.03 15.26 1.97
N LEU A 55 -5.53 15.61 0.79
CA LEU A 55 -5.06 16.96 0.49
C LEU A 55 -6.18 18.00 0.58
N ARG A 56 -7.41 17.67 0.15
CA ARG A 56 -8.58 18.54 0.34
C ARG A 56 -8.92 18.74 1.81
N HIS A 57 -8.88 17.68 2.61
CA HIS A 57 -9.06 17.78 4.06
C HIS A 57 -7.97 18.66 4.68
N ALA A 58 -6.71 18.47 4.30
CA ALA A 58 -5.59 19.29 4.78
C ALA A 58 -5.77 20.77 4.46
N ILE A 59 -6.17 21.11 3.22
CA ILE A 59 -6.47 22.50 2.83
C ILE A 59 -7.60 23.08 3.67
N HIS A 60 -8.66 22.31 3.90
CA HIS A 60 -9.80 22.75 4.69
C HIS A 60 -9.41 23.01 6.14
N VAL A 61 -8.71 22.07 6.78
CA VAL A 61 -8.22 22.20 8.16
C VAL A 61 -7.27 23.37 8.32
N LEU A 62 -6.35 23.58 7.37
CA LEU A 62 -5.46 24.75 7.37
C LEU A 62 -6.26 26.07 7.41
N ARG A 63 -7.27 26.20 6.55
CA ARG A 63 -8.12 27.41 6.50
C ARG A 63 -8.92 27.59 7.79
N GLU A 64 -9.53 26.53 8.30
CA GLU A 64 -10.28 26.57 9.56
C GLU A 64 -9.37 26.97 10.73
N ASN A 65 -8.16 26.43 10.80
CA ASN A 65 -7.20 26.77 11.84
C ASN A 65 -6.70 28.21 11.72
N ILE A 66 -6.46 28.71 10.50
CA ILE A 66 -6.16 30.13 10.27
C ILE A 66 -7.32 30.99 10.78
N GLU A 67 -8.57 30.61 10.47
CA GLU A 67 -9.74 31.36 10.89
C GLU A 67 -9.94 31.35 12.41
N ALA A 68 -9.69 30.22 13.06
CA ALA A 68 -9.94 30.00 14.47
C ALA A 68 -8.84 30.59 15.38
N PHE A 69 -7.58 30.52 14.96
CA PHE A 69 -6.44 30.76 15.86
C PHE A 69 -5.60 31.99 15.52
N VAL A 70 -5.75 32.60 14.34
CA VAL A 70 -5.04 33.85 14.00
C VAL A 70 -5.87 35.04 14.48
N GLU A 71 -5.40 35.69 15.55
CA GLU A 71 -6.10 36.82 16.18
C GLU A 71 -5.96 38.14 15.39
N GLU A 72 -4.82 38.36 14.74
CA GLU A 72 -4.53 39.60 14.01
C GLU A 72 -5.21 39.59 12.63
N GLU A 73 -6.20 40.48 12.42
CA GLU A 73 -7.03 40.49 11.21
C GLU A 73 -6.23 40.73 9.92
N GLU A 74 -5.19 41.57 9.95
CA GLU A 74 -4.33 41.80 8.79
C GLU A 74 -3.54 40.53 8.41
N GLU A 75 -3.00 39.83 9.42
CA GLU A 75 -2.28 38.57 9.28
C GLU A 75 -3.22 37.46 8.76
N LYS A 76 -4.40 37.33 9.39
CA LYS A 76 -5.44 36.38 9.00
C LYS A 76 -5.87 36.60 7.55
N THR A 77 -6.16 37.85 7.17
CA THR A 77 -6.55 38.18 5.79
C THR A 77 -5.44 37.82 4.79
N ALA A 78 -4.17 38.08 5.14
CA ALA A 78 -3.05 37.74 4.28
C ALA A 78 -2.88 36.22 4.10
N LEU A 79 -3.02 35.45 5.19
CA LEU A 79 -2.94 33.99 5.17
C LEU A 79 -4.12 33.35 4.41
N LEU A 80 -5.34 33.83 4.63
CA LEU A 80 -6.52 33.35 3.92
C LEU A 80 -6.43 33.64 2.43
N LYS A 81 -5.95 34.82 2.04
CA LYS A 81 -5.74 35.15 0.62
C LYS A 81 -4.73 34.22 -0.06
N LEU A 82 -3.66 33.85 0.62
CA LEU A 82 -2.67 32.89 0.08
C LEU A 82 -3.23 31.48 -0.05
N THR A 83 -4.24 31.15 0.75
CA THR A 83 -4.90 29.85 0.76
C THR A 83 -6.26 29.90 0.09
N GLU A 84 -6.65 30.94 -0.65
CA GLU A 84 -7.96 31.00 -1.33
C GLU A 84 -8.14 29.87 -2.36
N PRO A 85 -9.40 29.49 -2.67
CA PRO A 85 -9.72 28.63 -3.81
C PRO A 85 -9.00 29.07 -5.07
N ASP A 86 -8.38 28.12 -5.78
CA ASP A 86 -7.63 28.35 -7.03
C ASP A 86 -6.39 29.25 -6.90
N SER A 87 -5.91 29.50 -5.68
CA SER A 87 -4.61 30.12 -5.43
C SER A 87 -3.46 29.28 -6.01
N GLU A 88 -2.33 29.93 -6.31
CA GLU A 88 -1.13 29.21 -6.79
C GLU A 88 -0.64 28.19 -5.76
N TRP A 89 -0.81 28.47 -4.47
CA TRP A 89 -0.54 27.52 -3.40
C TRP A 89 -1.47 26.30 -3.48
N GLU A 90 -2.79 26.49 -3.55
CA GLU A 90 -3.73 25.36 -3.63
C GLU A 90 -3.47 24.51 -4.87
N LYS A 91 -3.21 25.12 -6.03
CA LYS A 91 -2.85 24.38 -7.25
C LYS A 91 -1.59 23.55 -7.06
N GLY A 92 -0.57 24.14 -6.41
CA GLY A 92 0.68 23.45 -6.08
C GLY A 92 0.49 22.29 -5.12
N VAL A 93 -0.45 22.40 -4.16
CA VAL A 93 -0.81 21.32 -3.24
C VAL A 93 -1.62 20.22 -3.94
N ARG A 94 -2.63 20.59 -4.74
CA ARG A 94 -3.59 19.63 -5.32
C ARG A 94 -3.05 18.87 -6.52
N LEU A 95 -2.13 19.46 -7.27
CA LEU A 95 -1.55 18.82 -8.45
C LEU A 95 -0.05 19.13 -8.57
N PRO A 96 0.77 18.80 -7.55
CA PRO A 96 2.21 18.98 -7.63
C PRO A 96 2.79 18.17 -8.80
N PRO A 97 3.76 18.71 -9.55
CA PRO A 97 4.41 17.97 -10.63
C PRO A 97 5.44 16.95 -10.11
N SER A 98 5.89 17.06 -8.86
CA SER A 98 6.87 16.16 -8.26
C SER A 98 6.80 16.16 -6.73
N LEU A 99 7.40 15.14 -6.11
CA LEU A 99 7.61 15.05 -4.66
C LEU A 99 8.39 16.25 -4.11
N VAL A 100 9.37 16.74 -4.88
CA VAL A 100 10.18 17.91 -4.53
C VAL A 100 9.35 19.19 -4.63
N ALA A 101 8.58 19.33 -5.71
CA ALA A 101 7.74 20.50 -5.91
C ALA A 101 6.73 20.65 -4.78
N PHE A 102 6.10 19.54 -4.35
CA PHE A 102 5.15 19.55 -3.23
C PHE A 102 5.75 20.09 -1.94
N VAL A 103 6.95 19.61 -1.56
CA VAL A 103 7.67 20.10 -0.38
C VAL A 103 8.02 21.59 -0.49
N GLY A 104 8.26 22.07 -1.70
CA GLY A 104 8.55 23.48 -1.98
C GLY A 104 7.32 24.40 -1.95
N VAL A 105 6.09 23.88 -1.88
CA VAL A 105 4.88 24.69 -2.06
C VAL A 105 4.77 25.78 -0.98
N PHE A 106 4.86 25.43 0.30
CA PHE A 106 4.82 26.41 1.40
C PHE A 106 5.93 27.49 1.30
N PRO A 107 7.22 27.14 1.25
CA PRO A 107 8.29 28.14 1.23
C PRO A 107 8.35 28.95 -0.08
N SER A 108 7.76 28.47 -1.18
CA SER A 108 7.72 29.22 -2.45
C SER A 108 6.55 30.20 -2.53
N THR A 109 5.45 29.96 -1.83
CA THR A 109 4.25 30.82 -1.89
C THR A 109 4.07 31.71 -0.67
N PHE A 110 4.48 31.27 0.53
CA PHE A 110 4.32 32.05 1.76
C PHE A 110 5.52 32.94 2.01
N PRO A 111 5.30 34.24 2.32
CA PRO A 111 6.35 35.08 2.90
C PRO A 111 6.91 34.43 4.17
N ALA A 112 8.24 34.48 4.35
CA ALA A 112 8.92 33.82 5.47
C ALA A 112 8.33 34.17 6.85
N ALA A 113 7.90 35.42 7.05
CA ALA A 113 7.27 35.84 8.30
C ALA A 113 5.96 35.10 8.57
N LEU A 114 5.09 34.97 7.55
CA LEU A 114 3.81 34.26 7.67
C LEU A 114 4.02 32.75 7.81
N LEU A 115 5.04 32.19 7.14
CA LEU A 115 5.38 30.78 7.28
C LEU A 115 5.81 30.44 8.71
N THR A 116 6.69 31.24 9.33
CA THR A 116 7.08 31.07 10.74
C THR A 116 5.88 31.15 11.68
N ARG A 117 4.89 31.98 11.34
CA ARG A 117 3.66 32.12 12.13
C ARG A 117 2.78 30.89 12.03
N LEU A 118 2.58 30.35 10.83
CA LEU A 118 1.90 29.06 10.65
C LEU A 118 2.62 27.92 11.39
N GLU A 119 3.95 27.86 11.32
CA GLU A 119 4.71 26.85 12.05
C GLU A 119 4.53 26.95 13.57
N THR A 120 4.44 28.17 14.09
CA THR A 120 4.15 28.39 15.52
C THR A 120 2.71 27.98 15.85
N LEU A 121 1.76 28.32 14.98
CA LEU A 121 0.33 28.01 15.14
C LEU A 121 0.09 26.50 15.19
N PHE A 122 0.75 25.77 14.29
CA PHE A 122 0.64 24.31 14.17
C PHE A 122 1.62 23.55 15.06
N GLN A 123 2.35 24.25 15.95
CA GLN A 123 3.30 23.63 16.87
C GLN A 123 4.30 22.71 16.16
N VAL A 124 4.79 23.13 14.99
CA VAL A 124 5.65 22.31 14.13
C VAL A 124 6.96 21.99 14.86
N ASP A 125 7.12 20.71 15.20
CA ASP A 125 8.31 20.22 15.88
C ASP A 125 9.45 19.93 14.89
N ARG A 126 10.19 20.98 14.55
CA ARG A 126 11.32 20.89 13.62
C ARG A 126 12.48 20.04 14.18
N ASP A 127 12.64 20.02 15.49
CA ASP A 127 13.78 19.34 16.11
C ASP A 127 13.52 17.83 16.21
N ASN A 128 12.26 17.41 16.33
CA ASN A 128 11.88 16.00 16.43
C ASN A 128 11.40 15.39 15.10
N SER A 129 11.08 16.19 14.08
CA SER A 129 10.65 15.69 12.77
C SER A 129 11.79 15.01 11.99
N LEU A 130 11.46 13.91 11.32
CA LEU A 130 12.35 13.21 10.38
C LEU A 130 12.19 13.71 8.93
N SER A 131 11.19 14.53 8.66
CA SER A 131 10.87 15.04 7.32
C SER A 131 11.82 16.15 6.88
N VAL A 132 12.05 16.21 5.55
CA VAL A 132 12.75 17.33 4.90
C VAL A 132 11.96 18.65 4.97
N SER A 133 10.67 18.60 5.30
CA SER A 133 9.81 19.77 5.51
C SER A 133 8.78 19.49 6.60
N PRO A 134 9.07 19.88 7.86
CA PRO A 134 8.21 19.68 9.01
C PRO A 134 6.83 20.36 8.89
N ILE A 135 6.76 21.56 8.29
CA ILE A 135 5.47 22.23 8.06
C ILE A 135 4.58 21.46 7.07
N THR A 136 5.20 20.86 6.04
CA THR A 136 4.46 20.03 5.07
C THR A 136 4.04 18.70 5.68
N GLU A 137 4.86 18.13 6.56
CA GLU A 137 4.50 16.97 7.37
C GLU A 137 3.29 17.27 8.25
N GLN A 138 3.33 18.33 9.06
CA GLN A 138 2.21 18.71 9.93
C GLN A 138 0.93 18.97 9.14
N PHE A 139 1.02 19.66 8.00
CA PHE A 139 -0.11 19.86 7.10
C PHE A 139 -0.75 18.53 6.63
N LEU A 140 0.08 17.51 6.34
CA LEU A 140 -0.43 16.20 5.93
C LEU A 140 -0.95 15.38 7.13
N ILE A 141 -0.38 15.54 8.33
CA ILE A 141 -0.91 14.95 9.57
C ILE A 141 -2.34 15.45 9.79
N ASP A 142 -2.54 16.77 9.79
CA ASP A 142 -3.86 17.39 9.97
C ASP A 142 -4.88 16.89 8.92
N GLY A 143 -4.44 16.75 7.67
CA GLY A 143 -5.25 16.20 6.59
C GLY A 143 -5.61 14.73 6.76
N LEU A 144 -4.63 13.90 7.15
CA LEU A 144 -4.81 12.47 7.40
C LEU A 144 -5.74 12.25 8.60
N ASP A 145 -5.60 13.06 9.64
CA ASP A 145 -6.48 13.04 10.80
C ASP A 145 -7.91 13.33 10.38
N ALA A 146 -8.17 14.47 9.73
CA ALA A 146 -9.51 14.84 9.30
C ALA A 146 -10.10 13.83 8.30
N PHE A 147 -9.29 13.27 7.40
CA PHE A 147 -9.73 12.21 6.50
C PHE A 147 -10.11 10.94 7.28
N THR A 148 -9.29 10.50 8.22
CA THR A 148 -9.57 9.31 9.06
C THR A 148 -10.87 9.48 9.84
N HIS A 149 -11.11 10.67 10.39
CA HIS A 149 -12.37 11.01 11.07
C HIS A 149 -13.60 10.95 10.15
N SER A 150 -13.42 11.15 8.85
CA SER A 150 -14.50 11.09 7.86
C SER A 150 -14.83 9.66 7.40
N LEU A 151 -13.94 8.71 7.66
CA LEU A 151 -14.09 7.34 7.15
C LEU A 151 -15.09 6.51 7.96
N PRO A 152 -15.78 5.56 7.29
CA PRO A 152 -16.54 4.54 7.99
C PRO A 152 -15.65 3.73 8.93
N ARG A 153 -16.27 3.26 10.02
CA ARG A 153 -15.62 2.47 11.06
C ARG A 153 -14.82 1.30 10.48
N GLU A 154 -15.42 0.59 9.52
CA GLU A 154 -14.88 -0.61 8.92
C GLU A 154 -13.69 -0.35 7.97
N GLU A 155 -13.58 0.85 7.41
CA GLU A 155 -12.40 1.27 6.64
C GLU A 155 -11.22 1.56 7.60
N VAL A 156 -11.49 2.28 8.68
CA VAL A 156 -10.48 2.57 9.72
C VAL A 156 -9.93 1.28 10.33
N ASP A 157 -10.80 0.29 10.61
CA ASP A 157 -10.37 -1.02 11.11
C ASP A 157 -9.49 -1.75 10.09
N ARG A 158 -9.83 -1.71 8.80
CA ARG A 158 -9.01 -2.30 7.74
C ARG A 158 -7.64 -1.63 7.63
N MET A 159 -7.59 -0.30 7.73
CA MET A 159 -6.32 0.44 7.72
C MET A 159 -5.42 0.01 8.88
N ALA A 160 -5.95 -0.04 10.10
CA ALA A 160 -5.18 -0.43 11.28
C ALA A 160 -4.65 -1.87 11.18
N LEU A 161 -5.46 -2.80 10.70
CA LEU A 161 -5.04 -4.18 10.49
C LEU A 161 -3.98 -4.30 9.38
N ALA A 162 -4.09 -3.50 8.31
CA ALA A 162 -3.09 -3.47 7.25
C ALA A 162 -1.74 -2.87 7.73
N CYS A 163 -1.75 -2.08 8.79
CA CYS A 163 -0.53 -1.66 9.50
C CYS A 163 0.16 -2.79 10.30
N GLY A 164 -0.41 -4.00 10.32
CA GLY A 164 0.13 -5.15 11.05
C GLY A 164 -0.19 -5.16 12.54
N VAL A 165 -1.17 -4.36 12.99
CA VAL A 165 -1.65 -4.41 14.37
C VAL A 165 -2.36 -5.73 14.61
N GLU A 166 -2.02 -6.41 15.71
CA GLU A 166 -2.70 -7.65 16.09
C GLU A 166 -4.19 -7.38 16.34
N PRO A 167 -5.12 -8.16 15.74
CA PRO A 167 -6.56 -7.91 15.86
C PRO A 167 -7.05 -7.80 17.31
N LYS A 168 -6.52 -8.64 18.21
CA LYS A 168 -6.89 -8.62 19.64
C LYS A 168 -6.48 -7.33 20.35
N ILE A 169 -5.32 -6.77 20.00
CA ILE A 169 -4.83 -5.49 20.54
C ILE A 169 -5.72 -4.37 20.01
N TRP A 170 -6.01 -4.38 18.71
CA TRP A 170 -6.89 -3.39 18.09
C TRP A 170 -8.30 -3.40 18.68
N GLU A 171 -8.91 -4.57 18.84
CA GLU A 171 -10.22 -4.77 19.49
C GLU A 171 -10.24 -4.29 20.94
N SER A 172 -9.13 -4.46 21.67
CA SER A 172 -9.01 -4.01 23.06
C SER A 172 -8.94 -2.48 23.14
N THR A 173 -8.12 -1.84 22.29
CA THR A 173 -8.04 -0.37 22.17
C THR A 173 -9.39 0.22 21.73
N ARG A 174 -10.10 -0.46 20.84
CA ARG A 174 -11.45 -0.15 20.37
C ARG A 174 -12.54 -0.13 21.44
N ASN A 175 -12.31 -0.76 22.59
CA ASN A 175 -13.29 -0.82 23.68
C ASN A 175 -12.97 0.16 24.82
N LEU A 176 -11.85 0.86 24.72
CA LEU A 176 -11.36 1.81 25.72
C LEU A 176 -11.52 3.24 25.18
N SER A 177 -12.24 4.09 25.93
CA SER A 177 -12.26 5.56 25.86
C SER A 177 -13.37 6.29 25.07
N VAL A 178 -13.57 7.53 25.50
CA VAL A 178 -14.51 8.55 24.98
C VAL A 178 -13.91 9.34 23.80
N ASN A 179 -12.59 9.25 23.59
CA ASN A 179 -11.83 9.98 22.56
C ASN A 179 -11.13 9.01 21.58
N GLN A 180 -11.81 7.92 21.21
CA GLN A 180 -11.22 6.88 20.35
C GLN A 180 -10.75 7.41 18.99
N SER A 181 -11.43 8.39 18.44
CA SER A 181 -11.12 8.90 17.10
C SER A 181 -9.76 9.59 17.06
N ASP A 182 -9.45 10.44 18.04
CA ASP A 182 -8.18 11.17 18.12
C ASP A 182 -6.99 10.23 18.36
N ILE A 183 -7.17 9.21 19.20
CA ILE A 183 -6.13 8.20 19.47
C ILE A 183 -5.83 7.39 18.21
N ILE A 184 -6.86 7.01 17.47
CA ILE A 184 -6.72 6.25 16.23
C ILE A 184 -6.07 7.08 15.13
N SER A 185 -6.45 8.35 15.01
CA SER A 185 -5.87 9.24 14.00
C SER A 185 -4.38 9.51 14.30
N SER A 186 -4.06 9.79 15.57
CA SER A 186 -2.68 9.94 16.05
C SER A 186 -1.84 8.67 15.80
N PHE A 187 -2.43 7.48 15.99
CA PHE A 187 -1.74 6.22 15.66
C PHE A 187 -1.34 6.12 14.18
N PHE A 188 -2.22 6.54 13.25
CA PHE A 188 -1.83 6.57 11.84
C PHE A 188 -0.79 7.64 11.55
N ALA A 189 -0.92 8.83 12.14
CA ALA A 189 0.08 9.88 12.01
C ALA A 189 1.46 9.40 12.49
N ASP A 190 1.54 8.69 13.61
CA ASP A 190 2.77 8.12 14.18
C ASP A 190 3.43 7.06 13.28
N ILE A 191 2.61 6.27 12.55
CA ILE A 191 3.11 5.30 11.57
C ILE A 191 3.64 6.02 10.33
N VAL A 192 2.87 6.99 9.83
CA VAL A 192 3.20 7.68 8.59
C VAL A 192 4.34 8.66 8.80
N TYR A 193 4.44 9.31 9.95
CA TYR A 193 5.36 10.39 10.28
C TYR A 193 6.00 10.16 11.67
N PRO A 194 6.86 9.14 11.81
CA PRO A 194 7.51 8.89 13.08
C PRO A 194 8.46 10.02 13.47
N THR A 195 8.54 10.29 14.77
CA THR A 195 9.49 11.28 15.33
C THR A 195 10.87 10.67 15.57
N LYS A 196 11.90 11.52 15.73
CA LYS A 196 13.25 11.09 16.12
C LYS A 196 13.22 10.37 17.46
N ASP A 197 12.50 10.92 18.43
CA ASP A 197 12.31 10.31 19.74
C ASP A 197 11.75 8.89 19.61
N MET A 198 10.74 8.65 18.78
CA MET A 198 10.20 7.30 18.56
C MET A 198 11.24 6.34 17.97
N MET A 199 12.11 6.84 17.10
CA MET A 199 13.19 6.06 16.49
C MET A 199 14.38 5.83 17.45
N GLU A 200 14.58 6.71 18.43
CA GLU A 200 15.69 6.64 19.40
C GLU A 200 15.31 5.95 20.72
N GLN A 201 14.04 5.98 21.14
CA GLN A 201 13.60 5.59 22.49
C GLN A 201 13.38 4.08 22.73
N GLN A 202 13.82 3.17 21.85
CA GLN A 202 13.66 1.72 22.07
C GLN A 202 14.94 0.97 22.50
N GLY A 203 15.84 1.59 23.26
CA GLY A 203 16.98 0.89 23.89
C GLY A 203 17.87 0.14 22.89
N ASN A 204 18.16 -1.14 23.14
CA ASN A 204 18.96 -2.00 22.25
C ASN A 204 18.17 -2.56 21.04
N VAL A 205 16.90 -2.19 20.88
CA VAL A 205 16.08 -2.61 19.74
C VAL A 205 16.33 -1.65 18.58
N THR A 206 16.73 -2.19 17.44
CA THR A 206 16.84 -1.38 16.21
C THR A 206 15.42 -1.06 15.76
N VAL A 207 14.98 0.20 15.93
CA VAL A 207 13.68 0.64 15.43
C VAL A 207 13.76 0.66 13.91
N VAL A 208 12.94 -0.16 13.27
CA VAL A 208 12.84 -0.21 11.83
C VAL A 208 11.70 0.69 11.39
N ASP A 209 11.95 1.51 10.36
CA ASP A 209 10.92 2.30 9.69
C ASP A 209 9.99 1.35 8.92
N TRP A 210 9.03 0.78 9.64
CA TRP A 210 8.13 -0.26 9.15
C TRP A 210 7.46 0.13 7.84
N LEU A 211 7.06 1.40 7.70
CA LEU A 211 6.38 1.89 6.50
C LEU A 211 7.26 1.73 5.27
N VAL A 212 8.50 2.20 5.36
CA VAL A 212 9.48 2.16 4.28
C VAL A 212 9.92 0.73 4.00
N GLU A 213 10.18 -0.05 5.05
CA GLU A 213 10.60 -1.44 4.90
C GLU A 213 9.49 -2.32 4.30
N SER A 214 8.24 -2.16 4.77
CA SER A 214 7.07 -2.85 4.24
C SER A 214 6.86 -2.51 2.77
N TYR A 215 6.97 -1.21 2.43
CA TYR A 215 6.88 -0.75 1.05
C TYR A 215 7.98 -1.36 0.16
N GLU A 216 9.23 -1.42 0.63
CA GLU A 216 10.34 -2.03 -0.10
C GLU A 216 10.12 -3.54 -0.30
N LYS A 217 9.78 -4.28 0.76
CA LYS A 217 9.53 -5.74 0.70
C LYS A 217 8.35 -6.09 -0.21
N ASN A 218 7.28 -5.29 -0.17
CA ASN A 218 6.12 -5.45 -1.04
C ASN A 218 6.47 -5.25 -2.52
N ARG A 219 7.62 -4.63 -2.85
CA ARG A 219 8.04 -4.34 -4.22
C ARG A 219 9.26 -5.09 -4.71
N GLU A 220 10.21 -5.45 -3.83
CA GLU A 220 11.27 -6.40 -4.17
C GLU A 220 10.68 -7.76 -4.61
N THR A 221 9.51 -8.12 -4.09
CA THR A 221 8.77 -9.31 -4.52
C THR A 221 8.06 -9.19 -5.87
N VAL A 222 8.01 -7.99 -6.47
CA VAL A 222 7.40 -7.72 -7.78
C VAL A 222 8.43 -7.72 -8.91
N ASP A 223 9.70 -7.40 -8.63
CA ASP A 223 10.79 -7.33 -9.64
C ASP A 223 11.42 -8.69 -10.02
N VAL A 224 10.93 -9.82 -9.49
CA VAL A 224 11.48 -11.17 -9.78
C VAL A 224 10.64 -11.96 -10.81
N SER A 225 9.82 -11.30 -11.63
CA SER A 225 9.10 -12.00 -12.71
C SER A 225 9.11 -11.26 -14.04
N ASP A 226 10.30 -11.09 -14.62
CA ASP A 226 10.46 -11.21 -16.07
C ASP A 226 10.95 -12.63 -16.38
N GLY A 227 10.06 -13.48 -16.86
CA GLY A 227 10.43 -14.72 -17.56
C GLY A 227 9.86 -14.69 -18.98
N PRO A 228 10.11 -15.70 -19.81
CA PRO A 228 11.33 -16.45 -20.09
C PRO A 228 11.82 -16.18 -21.53
N GLY A 229 13.12 -16.25 -21.83
CA GLY A 229 13.54 -16.17 -23.23
C GLY A 229 15.03 -16.10 -23.52
N SER A 230 15.48 -17.15 -24.21
CA SER A 230 16.65 -17.22 -25.10
C SER A 230 17.99 -17.59 -24.48
N ASP A 231 18.35 -18.85 -24.75
CA ASP A 231 19.74 -19.29 -24.87
C ASP A 231 20.53 -18.29 -25.73
N SER A 232 21.66 -17.83 -25.19
CA SER A 232 22.81 -17.40 -25.98
C SER A 232 24.05 -17.65 -25.15
N GLU A 233 24.78 -18.70 -25.53
CA GLU A 233 26.16 -18.92 -25.13
C GLU A 233 27.01 -17.69 -25.49
N GLY A 234 27.87 -17.27 -24.56
CA GLY A 234 28.80 -16.16 -24.72
C GLY A 234 29.68 -16.00 -23.48
N GLU A 235 30.86 -16.62 -23.52
CA GLU A 235 31.90 -16.59 -22.49
C GLU A 235 32.30 -15.17 -22.05
N GLY A 236 32.63 -14.99 -20.76
CA GLY A 236 33.36 -13.78 -20.33
C GLY A 236 33.22 -13.35 -18.87
N ASP A 237 33.77 -14.16 -17.94
CA ASP A 237 34.61 -13.69 -16.83
C ASP A 237 34.08 -12.63 -15.83
N VAL A 238 33.22 -13.03 -14.89
CA VAL A 238 33.16 -12.44 -13.52
C VAL A 238 32.77 -13.50 -12.47
N ALA A 239 33.43 -14.66 -12.51
CA ALA A 239 33.17 -15.77 -11.60
C ALA A 239 34.14 -15.79 -10.41
N HIS A 240 34.22 -14.72 -9.59
CA HIS A 240 34.99 -14.79 -8.34
C HIS A 240 34.47 -14.00 -7.13
N ARG A 241 33.29 -13.35 -7.18
CA ARG A 241 32.74 -12.65 -6.00
C ARG A 241 31.48 -13.29 -5.39
N ALA A 242 30.90 -14.31 -6.02
CA ALA A 242 29.65 -14.95 -5.58
C ALA A 242 29.84 -16.19 -4.67
N GLN A 243 31.07 -16.64 -4.39
CA GLN A 243 31.32 -17.85 -3.61
C GLN A 243 31.70 -17.63 -2.13
N ALA A 244 31.78 -16.38 -1.66
CA ALA A 244 32.12 -16.08 -0.27
C ALA A 244 30.91 -15.91 0.68
N HIS A 245 29.70 -15.66 0.15
CA HIS A 245 28.49 -15.49 0.99
C HIS A 245 27.59 -16.72 1.07
N LYS A 246 27.88 -17.79 0.31
CA LYS A 246 27.08 -19.02 0.33
C LYS A 246 27.55 -20.06 1.36
N ARG A 247 28.78 -19.94 1.90
CA ARG A 247 29.33 -20.86 2.90
C ARG A 247 29.18 -20.40 4.36
N ALA A 248 28.71 -19.17 4.60
CA ALA A 248 28.49 -18.67 5.95
C ALA A 248 27.07 -18.92 6.48
N ARG A 249 26.13 -19.35 5.61
CA ARG A 249 24.72 -19.56 5.97
C ARG A 249 24.36 -21.03 6.23
N GLU A 250 25.20 -21.97 5.80
CA GLU A 250 24.96 -23.42 5.97
C GLU A 250 25.48 -23.96 7.32
N ASP A 251 26.35 -23.22 8.02
CA ASP A 251 26.91 -23.64 9.33
C ASP A 251 26.11 -23.12 10.55
N GLU A 252 25.16 -22.20 10.35
CA GLU A 252 24.31 -21.64 11.43
C GLU A 252 22.98 -22.40 11.56
N GLU A 253 22.44 -22.95 10.47
CA GLU A 253 21.20 -23.76 10.49
C GLU A 253 21.37 -25.19 11.03
N GLN A 254 22.60 -25.68 11.21
CA GLN A 254 22.88 -27.03 11.73
C GLN A 254 23.15 -27.10 13.25
N ARG A 255 23.16 -25.96 13.96
CA ARG A 255 23.39 -25.95 15.41
C ARG A 255 22.13 -25.92 16.28
N ASP A 256 20.97 -25.60 15.72
CA ASP A 256 19.71 -25.53 16.50
C ASP A 256 18.80 -26.75 16.32
N LEU A 257 19.20 -27.73 15.50
CA LEU A 257 18.42 -28.94 15.18
C LEU A 257 18.74 -30.17 16.05
N ALA A 258 19.42 -29.99 17.19
CA ALA A 258 19.87 -31.09 18.06
C ALA A 258 19.26 -31.10 19.47
N GLY A 259 18.19 -30.35 19.74
CA GLY A 259 17.59 -30.34 21.07
C GLY A 259 16.16 -29.88 21.10
N LEU A 260 15.22 -30.77 20.80
CA LEU A 260 13.93 -30.96 21.48
C LEU A 260 13.07 -31.91 20.63
N ALA A 261 13.44 -33.18 20.69
CA ALA A 261 12.45 -34.23 20.55
C ALA A 261 11.57 -34.22 21.80
N ASP A 262 10.30 -34.54 21.58
CA ASP A 262 9.25 -34.82 22.57
C ASP A 262 8.46 -33.58 23.03
N LEU A 263 7.22 -33.48 22.53
CA LEU A 263 6.00 -33.16 23.28
C LEU A 263 4.81 -33.22 22.30
N THR A 264 4.14 -34.37 22.26
CA THR A 264 2.75 -34.47 21.82
C THR A 264 1.86 -33.82 22.88
N ALA A 265 1.38 -32.60 22.64
CA ALA A 265 0.29 -32.00 23.40
C ALA A 265 -0.42 -30.98 22.51
N GLU A 266 -1.74 -31.13 22.38
CA GLU A 266 -2.63 -30.12 21.84
C GLU A 266 -2.63 -28.93 22.80
N GLU A 267 -1.93 -27.86 22.44
CA GLU A 267 -2.03 -26.55 23.09
C GLU A 267 -2.24 -25.47 22.02
N GLU A 268 -3.16 -24.54 22.31
CA GLU A 268 -3.43 -23.32 21.57
C GLU A 268 -2.12 -22.53 21.38
N GLY A 269 -1.45 -22.70 20.25
CA GLY A 269 -0.13 -22.16 20.01
C GLY A 269 0.12 -21.93 18.52
N GLU A 270 0.76 -20.79 18.24
CA GLU A 270 1.48 -20.43 17.01
C GLU A 270 1.37 -21.45 15.86
N VAL A 271 0.53 -21.15 14.87
CA VAL A 271 0.33 -22.04 13.72
C VAL A 271 1.58 -22.01 12.84
N VAL A 272 2.50 -22.92 13.10
CA VAL A 272 3.67 -23.13 12.24
C VAL A 272 3.19 -23.74 10.92
N LEU A 273 3.42 -23.05 9.81
CA LEU A 273 3.13 -23.58 8.48
C LEU A 273 4.05 -24.75 8.17
N THR A 274 3.44 -25.92 7.96
CA THR A 274 4.14 -27.16 7.60
C THR A 274 3.54 -27.71 6.32
N ALA A 275 4.30 -28.52 5.58
CA ALA A 275 3.80 -29.17 4.36
C ALA A 275 2.54 -30.04 4.62
N ALA A 276 2.36 -30.53 5.85
CA ALA A 276 1.23 -31.36 6.24
C ALA A 276 -0.05 -30.55 6.57
N ASN A 277 0.05 -29.26 6.91
CA ASN A 277 -1.11 -28.43 7.24
C ASN A 277 -1.46 -27.39 6.17
N LEU A 278 -0.59 -27.20 5.18
CA LEU A 278 -0.73 -26.17 4.13
C LEU A 278 -2.05 -26.25 3.37
N ASP A 279 -2.46 -27.44 2.92
CA ASP A 279 -3.70 -27.62 2.14
C ASP A 279 -4.95 -27.24 2.95
N ARG A 280 -4.97 -27.59 4.24
CA ARG A 280 -6.06 -27.19 5.16
C ARG A 280 -6.06 -25.67 5.36
N MET A 281 -4.89 -25.09 5.58
CA MET A 281 -4.73 -23.65 5.81
C MET A 281 -5.09 -22.81 4.57
N MET A 282 -4.86 -23.33 3.35
CA MET A 282 -5.27 -22.67 2.10
C MET A 282 -6.79 -22.52 1.97
N LEU A 283 -7.56 -23.39 2.63
CA LEU A 283 -9.03 -23.35 2.63
C LEU A 283 -9.59 -22.58 3.82
N GLU A 284 -9.08 -22.84 5.03
CA GLU A 284 -9.64 -22.31 6.27
C GLU A 284 -9.13 -20.91 6.61
N ASN A 285 -7.84 -20.63 6.35
CA ASN A 285 -7.24 -19.34 6.68
C ASN A 285 -6.06 -18.99 5.77
N PRO A 286 -6.31 -18.69 4.48
CA PRO A 286 -5.25 -18.37 3.53
C PRO A 286 -4.50 -17.08 3.88
N SER A 287 -5.06 -16.21 4.74
CA SER A 287 -4.44 -14.94 5.12
C SER A 287 -3.11 -15.10 5.88
N VAL A 288 -2.91 -16.24 6.55
CA VAL A 288 -1.68 -16.53 7.30
C VAL A 288 -0.59 -17.18 6.44
N ILE A 289 -0.92 -17.58 5.20
CA ILE A 289 0.04 -18.18 4.27
C ILE A 289 0.69 -17.06 3.45
N PRO A 290 2.03 -16.98 3.39
CA PRO A 290 2.72 -16.09 2.45
C PRO A 290 2.17 -16.24 1.03
N ARG A 291 1.81 -15.12 0.39
CA ARG A 291 1.21 -15.14 -0.96
C ARG A 291 2.06 -15.83 -2.02
N SER A 292 3.39 -15.86 -1.85
CA SER A 292 4.30 -16.63 -2.70
C SER A 292 3.95 -18.13 -2.71
N ILE A 293 3.66 -18.69 -1.54
CA ILE A 293 3.28 -20.10 -1.36
C ILE A 293 1.86 -20.33 -1.91
N ILE A 294 0.91 -19.42 -1.66
CA ILE A 294 -0.43 -19.51 -2.24
C ILE A 294 -0.35 -19.51 -3.78
N ARG A 295 0.48 -18.65 -4.37
CA ARG A 295 0.66 -18.58 -5.83
C ARG A 295 1.28 -19.84 -6.41
N GLU A 296 2.21 -20.47 -5.70
CA GLU A 296 2.83 -21.73 -6.13
C GLU A 296 1.86 -22.92 -6.03
N LYS A 297 0.98 -22.92 -5.04
CA LYS A 297 0.10 -24.06 -4.73
C LYS A 297 -1.32 -23.93 -5.27
N ARG A 298 -1.81 -22.71 -5.51
CA ARG A 298 -3.18 -22.49 -6.02
C ARG A 298 -3.34 -23.11 -7.40
N LYS A 299 -4.56 -23.56 -7.69
CA LYS A 299 -4.93 -23.93 -9.06
C LYS A 299 -4.82 -22.72 -9.97
N GLY A 300 -4.43 -22.96 -11.22
CA GLY A 300 -4.43 -21.92 -12.25
C GLY A 300 -5.84 -21.47 -12.60
N TRP A 301 -6.00 -20.23 -13.05
CA TRP A 301 -7.32 -19.67 -13.38
C TRP A 301 -7.99 -20.38 -14.56
N ALA A 302 -7.19 -20.98 -15.46
CA ALA A 302 -7.65 -21.76 -16.59
C ALA A 302 -7.95 -23.23 -16.24
N ASP A 303 -7.73 -23.64 -14.99
CA ASP A 303 -8.08 -24.97 -14.52
C ASP A 303 -9.60 -25.08 -14.37
N SER A 304 -10.22 -25.94 -15.19
CA SER A 304 -11.67 -26.19 -15.16
C SER A 304 -12.23 -26.71 -13.82
N SER A 305 -11.36 -27.19 -12.92
CA SER A 305 -11.70 -27.69 -11.59
C SER A 305 -11.55 -26.65 -10.46
N ILE A 306 -11.16 -25.41 -10.81
CA ILE A 306 -11.10 -24.31 -9.84
C ILE A 306 -12.50 -23.92 -9.37
N THR A 307 -12.65 -23.68 -8.07
CA THR A 307 -13.92 -23.26 -7.47
C THR A 307 -14.00 -21.75 -7.33
N GLN A 308 -15.23 -21.24 -7.16
CA GLN A 308 -15.48 -19.84 -6.83
C GLN A 308 -14.79 -19.42 -5.54
N GLU A 309 -14.77 -20.30 -4.54
CA GLU A 309 -14.11 -20.08 -3.26
C GLU A 309 -12.58 -19.98 -3.42
N GLU A 310 -11.97 -20.84 -4.24
CA GLU A 310 -10.53 -20.77 -4.54
C GLU A 310 -10.15 -19.47 -5.28
N LEU A 311 -10.99 -19.02 -6.22
CA LEU A 311 -10.80 -17.72 -6.89
C LEU A 311 -10.94 -16.54 -5.92
N ASP A 312 -11.88 -16.60 -4.98
CA ASP A 312 -12.03 -15.52 -4.00
C ASP A 312 -10.90 -15.53 -2.97
N LEU A 313 -10.47 -16.70 -2.51
CA LEU A 313 -9.48 -16.82 -1.44
C LEU A 313 -8.04 -16.66 -1.95
N HIS A 314 -7.72 -17.16 -3.14
CA HIS A 314 -6.32 -17.27 -3.60
C HIS A 314 -5.93 -16.22 -4.64
N TYR A 315 -6.88 -15.47 -5.19
CA TYR A 315 -6.61 -14.44 -6.20
C TYR A 315 -6.96 -13.04 -5.71
N THR A 316 -6.12 -12.08 -6.08
CA THR A 316 -6.43 -10.66 -5.86
C THR A 316 -7.37 -10.13 -6.94
N ALA A 317 -8.09 -9.05 -6.65
CA ALA A 317 -8.94 -8.38 -7.64
C ALA A 317 -8.14 -7.93 -8.88
N GLY A 318 -6.88 -7.53 -8.70
CA GLY A 318 -5.97 -7.15 -9.80
C GLY A 318 -5.57 -8.34 -10.67
N GLU A 319 -5.29 -9.51 -10.07
CA GLU A 319 -5.01 -10.74 -10.81
C GLU A 319 -6.22 -11.18 -11.62
N LEU A 320 -7.41 -11.19 -11.01
CA LEU A 320 -8.67 -11.54 -11.69
C LEU A 320 -9.01 -10.54 -12.79
N ARG A 321 -8.76 -9.24 -12.57
CA ARG A 321 -8.94 -8.20 -13.60
C ARG A 321 -8.00 -8.40 -14.78
N LYS A 322 -6.74 -8.77 -14.55
CA LYS A 322 -5.78 -9.10 -15.61
C LYS A 322 -6.28 -10.30 -16.41
N VAL A 323 -6.72 -11.37 -15.74
CA VAL A 323 -7.32 -12.55 -16.38
C VAL A 323 -8.55 -12.18 -17.22
N VAL A 324 -9.47 -11.36 -16.69
CA VAL A 324 -10.67 -10.93 -17.42
C VAL A 324 -10.33 -10.03 -18.62
N LYS A 325 -9.31 -9.18 -18.53
CA LYS A 325 -8.80 -8.38 -19.66
C LYS A 325 -8.11 -9.26 -20.70
N GLU A 326 -7.33 -10.23 -20.26
CA GLU A 326 -6.66 -11.20 -21.11
C GLU A 326 -7.68 -12.02 -21.89
N MET A 327 -8.75 -12.48 -21.23
CA MET A 327 -9.92 -13.12 -21.84
C MET A 327 -10.60 -12.23 -22.91
N ALA A 328 -10.77 -10.94 -22.63
CA ALA A 328 -11.34 -10.00 -23.60
C ALA A 328 -10.41 -9.78 -24.83
N SER A 329 -9.11 -10.01 -24.68
CA SER A 329 -8.10 -9.88 -25.74
C SER A 329 -7.82 -11.18 -26.50
N LEU A 330 -8.00 -12.34 -25.85
CA LEU A 330 -7.86 -13.68 -26.44
C LEU A 330 -9.10 -14.02 -27.28
N THR A 331 -9.22 -13.35 -28.43
CA THR A 331 -10.20 -13.68 -29.48
C THR A 331 -9.67 -14.71 -30.49
N CYS A 332 -8.60 -15.43 -30.17
CA CYS A 332 -7.97 -16.39 -31.07
C CYS A 332 -7.84 -17.79 -30.42
N THR A 333 -8.85 -18.64 -30.63
CA THR A 333 -8.86 -20.13 -30.77
C THR A 333 -10.15 -20.75 -30.16
N PRO A 334 -10.54 -21.96 -30.60
CA PRO A 334 -11.65 -22.24 -31.53
C PRO A 334 -13.09 -21.99 -31.01
N HIS A 335 -13.28 -21.48 -29.79
CA HIS A 335 -14.59 -21.31 -29.18
C HIS A 335 -14.75 -19.87 -28.66
N PRO A 336 -15.27 -18.94 -29.50
CA PRO A 336 -15.43 -17.56 -29.08
C PRO A 336 -16.41 -17.46 -27.91
N LEU A 337 -16.06 -16.65 -26.90
CA LEU A 337 -16.93 -16.31 -25.77
C LEU A 337 -18.21 -15.61 -26.27
N SER A 338 -19.31 -15.76 -25.54
CA SER A 338 -20.56 -15.07 -25.88
C SER A 338 -20.39 -13.54 -25.87
N GLU A 339 -21.12 -12.84 -26.75
CA GLU A 339 -21.11 -11.38 -26.83
C GLU A 339 -21.58 -10.73 -25.51
N GLU A 340 -22.45 -11.43 -24.77
CA GLU A 340 -22.91 -11.05 -23.44
C GLU A 340 -21.77 -11.09 -22.40
N LEU A 341 -20.98 -12.17 -22.37
CA LEU A 341 -19.84 -12.31 -21.48
C LEU A 341 -18.75 -11.26 -21.80
N LEU A 342 -18.51 -11.01 -23.09
CA LEU A 342 -17.58 -9.97 -23.54
C LEU A 342 -18.02 -8.56 -23.09
N ASN A 343 -19.32 -8.26 -23.13
CA ASN A 343 -19.83 -6.97 -22.64
C ASN A 343 -19.75 -6.87 -21.10
N ARG A 344 -19.90 -7.97 -20.37
CA ARG A 344 -19.68 -8.02 -18.92
C ARG A 344 -18.21 -7.76 -18.56
N THR A 345 -17.25 -8.31 -19.31
CA THR A 345 -15.81 -8.06 -19.07
C THR A 345 -15.43 -6.58 -19.15
N LYS A 346 -16.06 -5.81 -20.07
CA LYS A 346 -15.80 -4.38 -20.27
C LYS A 346 -16.36 -3.49 -19.17
N ARG A 347 -17.39 -3.95 -18.46
CA ARG A 347 -18.11 -3.18 -17.42
C ARG A 347 -17.73 -3.59 -16.01
N ALA A 348 -17.09 -4.74 -15.84
CA ALA A 348 -16.73 -5.27 -14.53
C ALA A 348 -15.68 -4.40 -13.83
N THR A 349 -15.98 -4.05 -12.58
CA THR A 349 -15.12 -3.21 -11.73
C THR A 349 -14.83 -3.86 -10.39
N ARG A 350 -15.66 -4.82 -9.96
CA ARG A 350 -15.57 -5.45 -8.64
C ARG A 350 -15.01 -6.86 -8.73
N LYS A 351 -14.33 -7.30 -7.67
CA LYS A 351 -13.75 -8.64 -7.56
C LYS A 351 -14.76 -9.76 -7.82
N ALA A 352 -15.93 -9.68 -7.17
CA ALA A 352 -17.01 -10.65 -7.34
C ALA A 352 -17.47 -10.76 -8.81
N GLU A 353 -17.55 -9.64 -9.52
CA GLU A 353 -17.91 -9.63 -10.95
C GLU A 353 -16.85 -10.33 -11.81
N PHE A 354 -15.55 -10.16 -11.49
CA PHE A 354 -14.48 -10.88 -12.18
C PHE A 354 -14.55 -12.39 -11.95
N ILE A 355 -14.83 -12.82 -10.72
CA ILE A 355 -14.99 -14.24 -10.37
C ILE A 355 -16.17 -14.83 -11.13
N ASP A 356 -17.33 -14.16 -11.12
CA ASP A 356 -18.53 -14.63 -11.84
C ASP A 356 -18.25 -14.79 -13.35
N ILE A 357 -17.52 -13.87 -13.96
CA ILE A 357 -17.16 -13.93 -15.38
C ILE A 357 -16.27 -15.15 -15.67
N ILE A 358 -15.28 -15.43 -14.81
CA ILE A 358 -14.38 -16.59 -14.97
C ILE A 358 -15.16 -17.91 -14.80
N MET A 359 -16.07 -17.98 -13.84
CA MET A 359 -16.90 -19.17 -13.63
C MET A 359 -17.87 -19.41 -14.79
N ASP A 360 -18.47 -18.36 -15.33
CA ASP A 360 -19.37 -18.46 -16.49
C ASP A 360 -18.61 -18.86 -17.76
N MET A 361 -17.36 -18.42 -17.93
CA MET A 361 -16.48 -18.90 -19.00
C MET A 361 -16.24 -20.42 -18.91
N HIS A 362 -15.92 -20.95 -17.73
CA HIS A 362 -15.70 -22.38 -17.56
C HIS A 362 -16.96 -23.21 -17.89
N LYS A 363 -18.15 -22.67 -17.59
CA LYS A 363 -19.42 -23.29 -17.99
C LYS A 363 -19.59 -23.29 -19.52
N GLU A 364 -19.39 -22.15 -20.19
CA GLU A 364 -19.50 -22.05 -21.65
C GLU A 364 -18.49 -22.98 -22.36
N GLN A 365 -17.25 -23.06 -21.87
CA GLN A 365 -16.23 -23.97 -22.39
C GLN A 365 -16.60 -25.45 -22.18
N ALA A 366 -17.14 -25.82 -21.02
CA ALA A 366 -17.59 -27.17 -20.73
C ALA A 366 -18.80 -27.56 -21.60
N GLU A 367 -19.73 -26.65 -21.86
CA GLU A 367 -20.89 -26.87 -22.73
C GLU A 367 -20.48 -27.04 -24.19
N ASN A 368 -19.61 -26.16 -24.69
CA ASN A 368 -19.06 -26.25 -26.05
C ASN A 368 -18.32 -27.59 -26.28
N THR A 369 -17.52 -28.01 -25.31
CA THR A 369 -16.81 -29.30 -25.36
C THR A 369 -17.78 -30.49 -25.39
N ARG A 370 -18.88 -30.43 -24.62
CA ARG A 370 -19.92 -31.49 -24.62
C ARG A 370 -20.74 -31.55 -25.91
N GLN A 371 -20.97 -30.42 -26.57
CA GLN A 371 -21.67 -30.38 -27.86
C GLN A 371 -20.82 -30.98 -28.98
N HIS A 372 -19.50 -30.75 -28.96
CA HIS A 372 -18.57 -31.30 -29.95
C HIS A 372 -18.27 -32.80 -29.76
N GLN A 373 -18.50 -33.37 -28.57
CA GLN A 373 -18.39 -34.81 -28.34
C GLN A 373 -19.66 -35.61 -28.71
N LYS A 374 -20.78 -34.91 -28.98
CA LYS A 374 -22.07 -35.50 -29.37
C LYS A 374 -22.39 -35.35 -30.86
N ALA A 375 -21.61 -34.54 -31.59
CA ALA A 375 -21.62 -34.43 -33.05
C ALA A 375 -20.57 -35.37 -33.64
#